data_AF-A0A8H3ZT74-F1
#
_entry.id   AF-A0A8H3ZT74-F1
#
_cell.length_a   1.000
_cell.length_b   1.000
_cell.length_c   1.000
_cell.angle_alpha   90.00
_cell.angle_beta   90.00
_cell.angle_gamma   90.00
#
_symmetry.space_group_name_H-M   'P 1'
#
loop_
_entity.id
_entity.type
_entity.pdbx_description
1 polymer ?
#
loop_
_entity_poly.entity_id
_entity_poly.type
_entity_poly.pdbx_seq_one_letter_code
_entity_poly.pdbx_strand_id
1 'polypeptide(L)'
;MMLRRSTFPPFIHPHQDKSKLPVPLANCMGIAVLYAARNKDTQAFLWKTIRDEQERCLRELQMAGWSKYDVFAAMQSQLIYIMMRVVDGCCGGEVQGREYNTNMLLAYKGFWSQLIALDMTSCDAAVSKTTEWDDWILEESLTRIACVWFLVAQISSVRMGMPCGILDAWHNLRLPCHQSQWTANTSDEWKEETEALSSMRNLDKRPVTFGDLYELNKGANHQAVIDRLDVWNAGVDNLGVLLNVAVNMI
;
A
#
# COMPACT_ATOMS: atom_id res chain seq x y z
N MET A 1 -10.73 5.33 3.64
CA MET A 1 -10.49 4.69 4.95
C MET A 1 -11.36 3.45 5.03
N MET A 2 -10.88 2.39 5.68
CA MET A 2 -11.50 1.06 5.72
C MET A 2 -12.72 1.03 6.66
N LEU A 3 -13.86 1.58 6.25
CA LEU A 3 -15.08 1.61 7.08
C LEU A 3 -15.93 0.34 6.97
N ARG A 4 -15.78 -0.36 5.87
CA ARG A 4 -16.46 -1.62 5.54
C ARG A 4 -15.47 -2.53 4.82
N ARG A 5 -15.72 -3.84 4.89
CA ARG A 5 -14.98 -4.87 4.13
C ARG A 5 -14.96 -4.59 2.63
N SER A 6 -16.06 -4.10 2.07
CA SER A 6 -16.16 -3.71 0.66
C SER A 6 -15.45 -2.39 0.29
N THR A 7 -14.83 -1.71 1.25
CA THR A 7 -14.20 -0.39 1.06
C THR A 7 -12.72 -0.42 1.46
N PHE A 8 -12.07 -1.55 1.18
CA PHE A 8 -10.65 -1.68 1.43
C PHE A 8 -9.83 -0.63 0.65
N PRO A 9 -8.77 -0.07 1.27
CA PRO A 9 -7.80 0.75 0.56
C PRO A 9 -7.18 -0.02 -0.63
N PRO A 10 -6.63 0.67 -1.64
CA PRO A 10 -6.17 0.07 -2.91
C PRO A 10 -4.88 -0.77 -2.79
N PHE A 11 -4.55 -1.24 -1.59
CA PHE A 11 -3.40 -2.08 -1.26
C PHE A 11 -3.79 -3.24 -0.30
N ILE A 12 -5.09 -3.41 -0.05
CA ILE A 12 -5.66 -4.55 0.66
C ILE A 12 -6.64 -5.23 -0.30
N HIS A 13 -6.30 -6.43 -0.73
CA HIS A 13 -7.10 -7.15 -1.72
C HIS A 13 -8.40 -7.67 -1.08
N PRO A 14 -9.56 -7.66 -1.76
CA PRO A 14 -10.81 -8.22 -1.23
C PRO A 14 -10.69 -9.67 -0.77
N HIS A 15 -9.83 -10.47 -1.41
CA HIS A 15 -9.53 -11.84 -1.00
C HIS A 15 -8.97 -11.97 0.43
N GLN A 16 -8.42 -10.90 1.01
CA GLN A 16 -8.00 -10.91 2.42
C GLN A 16 -9.19 -10.89 3.40
N ASP A 17 -10.40 -10.61 2.93
CA ASP A 17 -11.66 -10.73 3.68
C ASP A 17 -12.26 -12.15 3.65
N LYS A 18 -11.41 -13.18 3.71
CA LYS A 18 -11.85 -14.57 3.96
C LYS A 18 -12.66 -14.65 5.29
N SER A 19 -13.14 -15.85 5.63
CA SER A 19 -13.98 -16.15 6.81
C SER A 19 -13.59 -15.43 8.12
N LYS A 20 -12.30 -15.10 8.30
CA LYS A 20 -11.82 -14.23 9.38
C LYS A 20 -10.70 -13.30 8.89
N LEU A 21 -10.93 -11.99 9.03
CA LEU A 21 -9.91 -10.98 8.79
C LEU A 21 -8.78 -11.11 9.85
N PRO A 22 -7.50 -10.95 9.46
CA PRO A 22 -6.39 -10.93 10.42
C PRO A 22 -6.61 -9.88 11.52
N VAL A 23 -6.19 -10.20 12.75
CA VAL A 23 -6.45 -9.35 13.92
C VAL A 23 -5.98 -7.90 13.72
N PRO A 24 -4.78 -7.62 13.17
CA PRO A 24 -4.35 -6.23 12.95
C PRO A 24 -5.32 -5.45 12.05
N LEU A 25 -5.80 -6.07 10.96
CA LEU A 25 -6.74 -5.45 10.03
C LEU A 25 -8.14 -5.29 10.63
N ALA A 26 -8.60 -6.26 11.42
CA ALA A 26 -9.88 -6.17 12.14
C ALA A 26 -9.88 -5.01 13.14
N ASN A 27 -8.81 -4.88 13.92
CA ASN A 27 -8.64 -3.76 14.85
C ASN A 27 -8.52 -2.43 14.10
N CYS A 28 -7.75 -2.39 13.01
CA CYS A 28 -7.62 -1.22 12.16
C CYS A 28 -8.97 -0.78 11.57
N MET A 29 -9.86 -1.71 11.21
CA MET A 29 -11.22 -1.40 10.76
C MET A 29 -12.02 -0.69 11.86
N GLY A 30 -11.99 -1.20 13.10
CA GLY A 30 -12.65 -0.58 14.25
C GLY A 30 -12.10 0.83 14.54
N ILE A 31 -10.78 0.98 14.48
CA ILE A 31 -10.11 2.27 14.64
C ILE A 31 -10.46 3.23 13.49
N ALA A 32 -10.62 2.74 12.26
CA ALA A 32 -11.03 3.57 11.13
C ALA A 32 -12.45 4.12 11.28
N VAL A 33 -13.36 3.35 11.89
CA VAL A 33 -14.69 3.83 12.27
C VAL A 33 -14.59 4.93 13.33
N LEU A 34 -13.79 4.71 14.38
CA LEU A 34 -13.54 5.73 15.41
C LEU A 34 -12.91 7.00 14.80
N TYR A 35 -11.98 6.84 13.86
CA TYR A 35 -11.35 7.94 13.14
C TYR A 35 -12.40 8.72 12.36
N ALA A 36 -13.27 8.08 11.58
CA ALA A 36 -14.31 8.79 10.81
C ALA A 36 -15.32 9.54 11.69
N ALA A 37 -15.63 9.03 12.88
CA ALA A 37 -16.53 9.65 13.85
C ALA A 37 -15.85 10.64 14.81
N ARG A 38 -14.53 10.85 14.69
CA ARG A 38 -13.77 11.64 15.65
C ARG A 38 -14.21 13.10 15.69
N ASN A 39 -14.12 13.69 16.87
CA ASN A 39 -14.30 15.12 17.12
C ASN A 39 -13.19 15.61 18.07
N LYS A 40 -13.22 16.89 18.45
CA LYS A 40 -12.17 17.48 19.31
C LYS A 40 -12.03 16.76 20.65
N ASP A 41 -13.14 16.26 21.20
CA ASP A 41 -13.16 15.60 22.51
C ASP A 41 -12.66 14.15 22.44
N THR A 42 -12.87 13.48 21.30
CA THR A 42 -12.47 12.07 21.10
C THR A 42 -11.10 11.89 20.46
N GLN A 43 -10.46 12.98 20.00
CA GLN A 43 -9.16 12.92 19.33
C GLN A 43 -8.06 12.31 20.21
N ALA A 44 -8.00 12.68 21.49
CA ALA A 44 -7.00 12.11 22.41
C ALA A 44 -7.20 10.60 22.62
N PHE A 45 -8.47 10.17 22.72
CA PHE A 45 -8.83 8.75 22.83
C PHE A 45 -8.43 7.96 21.58
N LEU A 46 -8.76 8.46 20.39
CA LEU A 46 -8.38 7.85 19.11
C LEU A 46 -6.88 7.61 19.01
N TRP A 47 -6.07 8.65 19.26
CA TRP A 47 -4.62 8.53 19.14
C TRP A 47 -4.01 7.62 20.22
N LYS A 48 -4.63 7.54 21.40
CA LYS A 48 -4.28 6.52 22.38
C LYS A 48 -4.59 5.12 21.86
N THR A 49 -5.78 4.88 21.31
CA THR A 49 -6.16 3.57 20.75
C THR A 49 -5.23 3.13 19.62
N ILE A 50 -4.84 4.05 18.72
CA ILE A 50 -3.87 3.75 17.66
C ILE A 50 -2.52 3.33 18.28
N ARG A 51 -2.01 4.08 19.28
CA ARG A 51 -0.75 3.74 19.95
C ARG A 51 -0.80 2.37 20.61
N ASP A 52 -1.84 2.12 21.40
CA ASP A 52 -2.01 0.86 22.14
C ASP A 52 -2.03 -0.33 21.17
N GLU A 53 -2.68 -0.18 20.01
CA GLU A 53 -2.73 -1.19 18.96
C GLU A 53 -1.38 -1.37 18.23
N GLN A 54 -0.66 -0.29 17.94
CA GLN A 54 0.69 -0.35 17.37
C GLN A 54 1.66 -1.09 18.29
N GLU A 55 1.63 -0.76 19.59
CA GLU A 55 2.46 -1.42 20.59
C GLU A 55 2.10 -2.90 20.73
N ARG A 56 0.81 -3.26 20.67
CA ARG A 56 0.38 -4.66 20.65
C ARG A 56 0.99 -5.38 19.45
N CYS A 57 0.86 -4.83 18.25
CA CYS A 57 1.43 -5.42 17.04
C CYS A 57 2.96 -5.56 17.12
N LEU A 58 3.67 -4.56 17.64
CA LEU A 58 5.13 -4.62 17.79
C LEU A 58 5.57 -5.65 18.85
N ARG A 59 4.85 -5.77 19.97
CA ARG A 59 5.10 -6.81 20.97
C ARG A 59 4.91 -8.19 20.37
N GLU A 60 3.81 -8.41 19.66
CA GLU A 60 3.53 -9.71 19.05
C GLU A 60 4.50 -10.06 17.90
N LEU A 61 4.97 -9.06 17.16
CA LEU A 61 6.04 -9.23 16.15
C LEU A 61 7.33 -9.83 16.76
N GLN A 62 7.64 -9.48 18.01
CA GLN A 62 8.81 -9.99 18.74
C GLN A 62 8.58 -11.39 19.32
N MET A 63 7.33 -11.85 19.41
CA MET A 63 7.00 -13.20 19.84
C MET A 63 7.03 -14.14 18.64
N ALA A 64 7.57 -15.35 18.81
CA ALA A 64 7.81 -16.30 17.72
C ALA A 64 6.55 -16.97 17.12
N GLY A 65 5.42 -16.25 17.02
CA GLY A 65 4.12 -16.81 16.64
C GLY A 65 3.44 -16.20 15.42
N TRP A 66 3.96 -15.10 14.86
CA TRP A 66 3.34 -14.44 13.71
C TRP A 66 3.77 -15.06 12.38
N SER A 67 2.77 -15.38 11.55
CA SER A 67 3.00 -15.79 10.17
C SER A 67 3.37 -14.60 9.29
N LYS A 68 3.89 -14.88 8.07
CA LYS A 68 4.10 -13.87 7.02
C LYS A 68 2.85 -13.00 6.79
N TYR A 69 1.67 -13.63 6.82
CA TYR A 69 0.39 -12.95 6.63
C TYR A 69 -0.01 -12.04 7.79
N ASP A 70 0.35 -12.39 9.03
CA ASP A 70 0.10 -11.54 10.20
C ASP A 70 0.97 -10.29 10.18
N VAL A 71 2.27 -10.45 9.87
CA VAL A 71 3.20 -9.33 9.67
C VAL A 71 2.71 -8.43 8.55
N PHE A 72 2.25 -9.02 7.44
CA PHE A 72 1.74 -8.28 6.30
C PHE A 72 0.48 -7.48 6.64
N ALA A 73 -0.48 -8.08 7.35
CA ALA A 73 -1.69 -7.41 7.83
C ALA A 73 -1.37 -6.26 8.82
N ALA A 74 -0.38 -6.45 9.70
CA ALA A 74 0.09 -5.40 10.61
C ALA A 74 0.75 -4.24 9.84
N MET A 75 1.52 -4.53 8.79
CA MET A 75 2.12 -3.53 7.92
C MET A 75 1.08 -2.70 7.17
N GLN A 76 0.05 -3.36 6.61
CA GLN A 76 -1.09 -2.68 5.97
C GLN A 76 -1.81 -1.75 6.97
N SER A 77 -2.04 -2.23 8.19
CA SER A 77 -2.65 -1.45 9.27
C SER A 77 -1.79 -0.24 9.66
N GLN A 78 -0.48 -0.44 9.76
CA GLN A 78 0.48 0.62 10.08
C GLN A 78 0.47 1.72 9.02
N LEU A 79 0.41 1.37 7.74
CA LEU A 79 0.29 2.34 6.66
C LEU A 79 -1.00 3.16 6.77
N ILE A 80 -2.12 2.53 7.13
CA ILE A 80 -3.39 3.22 7.38
C ILE A 80 -3.26 4.24 8.51
N TYR A 81 -2.62 3.88 9.62
CA TYR A 81 -2.40 4.81 10.73
C TYR A 81 -1.52 5.99 10.31
N ILE A 82 -0.48 5.77 9.51
CA ILE A 82 0.36 6.85 8.97
C ILE A 82 -0.47 7.78 8.07
N MET A 83 -1.33 7.23 7.21
CA MET A 83 -2.24 8.05 6.39
C MET A 83 -3.20 8.87 7.25
N MET A 84 -3.80 8.29 8.31
CA MET A 84 -4.62 9.03 9.28
C MET A 84 -3.85 10.21 9.88
N ARG A 85 -2.58 9.99 10.22
CA ARG A 85 -1.71 10.99 10.83
C ARG A 85 -1.38 12.14 9.86
N VAL A 86 -1.11 11.81 8.60
CA VAL A 86 -0.88 12.80 7.54
C VAL A 86 -2.14 13.63 7.29
N VAL A 87 -3.32 13.00 7.26
CA VAL A 87 -4.59 13.71 7.03
C VAL A 87 -4.95 14.64 8.19
N ASP A 88 -4.78 14.21 9.44
CA ASP A 88 -5.06 15.04 10.64
C ASP A 88 -4.04 16.16 10.85
N GLY A 89 -2.94 16.15 10.10
CA GLY A 89 -1.87 17.13 10.20
C GLY A 89 -0.81 16.70 11.21
N CYS A 90 0.37 16.34 10.70
CA CYS A 90 1.57 16.03 11.49
C CYS A 90 2.19 17.26 12.17
N CYS A 91 1.69 18.47 11.88
CA CYS A 91 2.46 19.73 11.94
C CYS A 91 2.11 20.66 13.13
N GLY A 92 1.31 20.20 14.10
CA GLY A 92 1.27 20.88 15.39
C GLY A 92 2.64 20.75 16.04
N GLY A 93 3.40 21.85 16.11
CA GLY A 93 4.84 21.89 16.45
C GLY A 93 5.26 21.38 17.84
N GLU A 94 4.39 20.64 18.52
CA GLU A 94 4.63 20.01 19.81
C GLU A 94 5.66 18.88 19.68
N VAL A 95 6.66 18.89 20.57
CA VAL A 95 7.76 17.91 20.60
C VAL A 95 7.24 16.47 20.67
N GLN A 96 6.19 16.24 21.46
CA GLN A 96 5.54 14.94 21.61
C GLN A 96 4.91 14.44 20.30
N GLY A 97 4.45 15.36 19.45
CA GLY A 97 3.93 15.03 18.12
C GLY A 97 5.01 14.54 17.16
N ARG A 98 6.23 15.10 17.25
CA ARG A 98 7.37 14.71 16.41
C ARG A 98 7.92 13.34 16.80
N GLU A 99 8.12 13.11 18.09
CA GLU A 99 8.57 11.82 18.61
C GLU A 99 7.61 10.69 18.18
N TYR A 100 6.31 10.91 18.33
CA TYR A 100 5.33 9.93 17.91
C TYR A 100 5.36 9.68 16.40
N ASN A 101 5.49 10.72 15.56
CA ASN A 101 5.65 10.54 14.12
C ASN A 101 6.87 9.66 13.80
N THR A 102 8.01 9.91 14.44
CA THR A 102 9.21 9.09 14.30
C THR A 102 8.95 7.63 14.69
N ASN A 103 8.26 7.40 15.81
CA ASN A 103 7.90 6.04 16.25
C ASN A 103 7.00 5.31 15.24
N MET A 104 6.06 6.01 14.59
CA MET A 104 5.24 5.41 13.53
C MET A 104 6.08 4.97 12.32
N LEU A 105 7.07 5.78 11.91
CA LEU A 105 7.97 5.45 10.81
C LEU A 105 8.88 4.26 11.17
N LEU A 106 9.39 4.23 12.40
CA LEU A 106 10.21 3.12 12.91
C LEU A 106 9.40 1.82 12.99
N ALA A 107 8.15 1.88 13.44
CA ALA A 107 7.26 0.72 13.46
C ALA A 107 7.03 0.15 12.04
N TYR A 108 6.75 1.03 11.06
CA TYR A 108 6.61 0.62 9.65
C TYR A 108 7.87 -0.07 9.12
N LYS A 109 9.05 0.51 9.39
CA LYS A 109 10.35 -0.08 9.04
C LYS A 109 10.52 -1.45 9.70
N GLY A 110 10.14 -1.60 10.97
CA GLY A 110 10.21 -2.87 11.70
C GLY A 110 9.40 -3.98 11.05
N PHE A 111 8.14 -3.71 10.68
CA PHE A 111 7.30 -4.68 9.97
C PHE A 111 7.88 -5.06 8.60
N TRP A 112 8.38 -4.07 7.85
CA TRP A 112 9.00 -4.30 6.55
C TRP A 112 10.24 -5.20 6.66
N SER A 113 11.13 -4.92 7.63
CA SER A 113 12.32 -5.75 7.88
C SER A 113 11.96 -7.18 8.28
N GLN A 114 10.93 -7.37 9.10
CA GLN A 114 10.48 -8.71 9.48
C GLN A 114 9.88 -9.47 8.30
N LEU A 115 9.13 -8.79 7.43
CA LEU A 115 8.55 -9.42 6.25
C LEU A 115 9.64 -9.95 5.30
N ILE A 116 10.70 -9.16 5.06
CA ILE A 116 11.86 -9.60 4.28
C ILE A 116 12.54 -10.80 4.93
N ALA A 117 12.75 -10.76 6.26
CA ALA A 117 13.40 -11.85 6.98
C ALA A 117 12.63 -13.16 6.84
N LEU A 118 11.30 -13.13 6.98
CA LEU A 118 10.43 -14.29 6.83
C LEU A 118 10.43 -14.85 5.40
N ASP A 119 10.46 -13.97 4.40
CA ASP A 119 10.49 -14.36 2.99
C ASP A 119 11.80 -15.10 2.63
N MET A 120 12.94 -14.56 3.10
CA MET A 120 14.26 -15.18 2.90
C MET A 120 14.42 -16.52 3.63
N THR A 121 13.73 -16.72 4.75
CA THR A 121 13.75 -18.00 5.49
C THR A 121 12.81 -19.06 4.90
N SER A 122 11.83 -18.66 4.09
CA SER A 122 10.85 -19.58 3.49
C SER A 122 11.41 -20.40 2.32
N CYS A 123 12.68 -20.21 1.94
CA CYS A 123 13.35 -21.00 0.90
C CYS A 123 13.67 -22.44 1.32
N ASP A 124 13.51 -22.81 2.60
CA ASP A 124 13.68 -24.18 3.07
C ASP A 124 12.41 -24.71 3.77
N ALA A 125 11.90 -25.81 3.22
CA ALA A 125 10.93 -26.75 3.76
C ALA A 125 9.43 -26.42 3.66
N ALA A 126 8.73 -27.38 3.04
CA ALA A 126 7.30 -27.53 2.84
C ALA A 126 6.70 -26.73 1.68
N VAL A 127 6.51 -27.45 0.57
CA VAL A 127 5.54 -27.18 -0.50
C VAL A 127 4.15 -27.03 0.11
N SER A 128 3.89 -25.90 0.75
CA SER A 128 2.54 -25.39 0.94
C SER A 128 2.05 -25.03 -0.45
N LYS A 129 0.97 -25.67 -0.90
CA LYS A 129 0.19 -25.23 -2.07
C LYS A 129 -0.46 -23.87 -1.76
N THR A 130 0.31 -22.83 -1.50
CA THR A 130 -0.17 -21.47 -1.75
C THR A 130 -0.42 -21.44 -3.25
N THR A 131 -1.66 -21.16 -3.62
CA THR A 131 -2.00 -21.05 -5.03
C THR A 131 -1.19 -19.88 -5.61
N GLU A 132 -0.74 -19.97 -6.85
CA GLU A 132 0.00 -18.88 -7.52
C GLU A 132 -0.68 -17.52 -7.34
N TRP A 133 -2.01 -17.52 -7.19
CA TRP A 133 -2.81 -16.35 -6.94
C TRP A 133 -2.69 -15.76 -5.52
N ASP A 134 -2.62 -16.58 -4.46
CA ASP A 134 -2.43 -16.07 -3.09
C ASP A 134 -1.07 -15.34 -2.96
N ASP A 135 -0.02 -15.94 -3.55
CA ASP A 135 1.33 -15.35 -3.56
C ASP A 135 1.38 -14.11 -4.45
N TRP A 136 0.74 -14.14 -5.62
CA TRP A 136 0.60 -12.97 -6.49
C TRP A 136 -0.14 -11.80 -5.80
N ILE A 137 -1.23 -12.08 -5.07
CA ILE A 137 -1.96 -11.05 -4.30
C ILE A 137 -1.02 -10.37 -3.32
N LEU A 138 -0.18 -11.13 -2.61
CA LEU A 138 0.78 -10.56 -1.68
C LEU A 138 1.79 -9.66 -2.39
N GLU A 139 2.40 -10.12 -3.48
CA GLU A 139 3.38 -9.34 -4.25
C GLU A 139 2.78 -8.05 -4.83
N GLU A 140 1.59 -8.14 -5.42
CA GLU A 140 0.88 -6.99 -5.97
C GLU A 140 0.46 -6.02 -4.86
N SER A 141 0.02 -6.54 -3.71
CA SER A 141 -0.30 -5.71 -2.54
C SER A 141 0.94 -4.98 -2.01
N LEU A 142 2.13 -5.61 -2.02
CA LEU A 142 3.40 -4.96 -1.68
C LEU A 142 3.77 -3.85 -2.66
N THR A 143 3.57 -4.09 -3.96
CA THR A 143 3.75 -3.07 -5.00
C THR A 143 2.84 -1.87 -4.76
N ARG A 144 1.57 -2.12 -4.43
CA ARG A 144 0.58 -1.08 -4.10
C ARG A 144 0.92 -0.33 -2.81
N ILE A 145 1.43 -1.03 -1.79
CA ILE A 145 1.93 -0.40 -0.56
C ILE A 145 3.10 0.54 -0.88
N ALA A 146 4.06 0.11 -1.69
CA ALA A 146 5.19 0.95 -2.08
C ALA A 146 4.71 2.22 -2.82
N CYS A 147 3.72 2.10 -3.70
CA CYS A 147 3.10 3.23 -4.38
C CYS A 147 2.42 4.21 -3.41
N VAL A 148 1.63 3.70 -2.47
CA VAL A 148 0.97 4.55 -1.46
C VAL A 148 1.98 5.19 -0.52
N TRP A 149 3.02 4.46 -0.13
CA TRP A 149 4.13 4.98 0.67
C TRP A 149 4.85 6.12 -0.03
N PHE A 150 5.12 5.98 -1.34
CA PHE A 150 5.68 7.04 -2.17
C PHE A 150 4.77 8.28 -2.18
N LEU A 151 3.47 8.14 -2.39
CA LEU A 151 2.51 9.25 -2.35
C LEU A 151 2.49 9.95 -0.98
N VAL A 152 2.52 9.17 0.11
CA VAL A 152 2.59 9.69 1.49
C VAL A 152 3.89 10.48 1.72
N ALA A 153 5.02 9.96 1.26
CA ALA A 153 6.32 10.61 1.36
C ALA A 153 6.34 11.93 0.56
N GLN A 154 5.77 11.94 -0.64
CA GLN A 154 5.64 13.14 -1.48
C GLN A 154 4.81 14.23 -0.78
N ILE A 155 3.60 13.89 -0.31
CA ILE A 155 2.73 14.83 0.41
C ILE A 155 3.44 15.39 1.66
N SER A 156 4.16 14.54 2.38
CA SER A 156 4.89 14.95 3.59
C SER A 156 6.06 15.87 3.25
N SER A 157 6.82 15.57 2.18
CA SER A 157 7.92 16.40 1.68
C SER A 157 7.44 17.79 1.29
N VAL A 158 6.38 17.88 0.47
CA VAL A 158 5.78 19.15 0.03
C VAL A 158 5.31 20.00 1.22
N ARG A 159 4.69 19.37 2.23
CA ARG A 159 4.22 20.09 3.43
C ARG A 159 5.34 20.56 4.34
N MET A 160 6.44 19.82 4.42
CA MET A 160 7.55 20.12 5.33
C MET A 160 8.66 20.97 4.68
N GLY A 161 8.68 21.06 3.35
CA GLY A 161 9.75 21.72 2.59
C GLY A 161 11.10 21.03 2.71
N MET A 162 11.12 19.74 3.08
CA MET A 162 12.33 18.96 3.34
C MET A 162 12.42 17.78 2.38
N PRO A 163 13.54 17.59 1.65
CA PRO A 163 13.75 16.44 0.79
C PRO A 163 13.64 15.14 1.57
N CYS A 164 12.94 14.15 1.01
CA CYS A 164 12.81 12.82 1.60
C CYS A 164 13.58 11.81 0.74
N GLY A 165 14.64 11.20 1.29
CA GLY A 165 15.48 10.26 0.52
C GLY A 165 14.75 8.99 0.04
N ILE A 166 13.56 8.68 0.58
CA ILE A 166 12.67 7.65 0.03
C ILE A 166 12.27 7.97 -1.42
N LEU A 167 12.21 9.26 -1.75
CA LEU A 167 11.88 9.71 -3.09
C LEU A 167 13.02 9.42 -4.07
N ASP A 168 14.28 9.31 -3.65
CA ASP A 168 15.41 9.17 -4.59
C ASP A 168 15.34 7.91 -5.47
N ALA A 169 14.61 6.88 -5.02
CA ALA A 169 14.37 5.64 -5.76
C ALA A 169 13.09 5.65 -6.62
N TRP A 170 12.44 6.80 -6.82
CA TRP A 170 11.14 6.90 -7.47
C TRP A 170 11.10 6.29 -8.87
N HIS A 171 12.19 6.40 -9.64
CA HIS A 171 12.29 5.85 -10.99
C HIS A 171 12.05 4.33 -11.04
N ASN A 172 12.46 3.61 -9.99
CA ASN A 172 12.39 2.14 -9.94
C ASN A 172 11.10 1.63 -9.29
N LEU A 173 10.21 2.52 -8.84
CA LEU A 173 8.95 2.14 -8.24
C LEU A 173 8.09 1.41 -9.27
N ARG A 174 7.82 0.12 -9.04
CA ARG A 174 6.92 -0.66 -9.90
C ARG A 174 5.50 -0.11 -9.83
N LEU A 175 4.84 -0.04 -10.99
CA LEU A 175 3.47 0.38 -11.09
C LEU A 175 2.51 -0.79 -10.78
N PRO A 176 1.32 -0.51 -10.21
CA PRO A 176 0.31 -1.52 -9.95
C PRO A 176 -0.14 -2.25 -11.23
N CYS A 177 -0.66 -3.45 -11.06
CA CYS A 177 -1.26 -4.25 -12.13
C CYS A 177 -2.53 -3.59 -12.72
N HIS A 178 -3.11 -4.24 -13.72
CA HIS A 178 -4.37 -3.79 -14.30
C HIS A 178 -5.51 -3.92 -13.28
N GLN A 179 -6.46 -2.98 -13.28
CA GLN A 179 -7.58 -2.99 -12.34
C GLN A 179 -8.34 -4.33 -12.36
N SER A 180 -8.61 -4.89 -13.54
CA SER A 180 -9.36 -6.14 -13.67
C SER A 180 -8.68 -7.33 -12.96
N GLN A 181 -7.35 -7.42 -13.02
CA GLN A 181 -6.59 -8.44 -12.28
C GLN A 181 -6.69 -8.23 -10.77
N TRP A 182 -6.64 -6.98 -10.31
CA TRP A 182 -6.74 -6.65 -8.89
C TRP A 182 -8.15 -6.78 -8.31
N THR A 183 -9.18 -6.68 -9.13
CA THR A 183 -10.58 -6.80 -8.68
C THR A 183 -11.12 -8.22 -8.77
N ALA A 184 -10.35 -9.15 -9.34
CA ALA A 184 -10.74 -10.54 -9.44
C ALA A 184 -11.04 -11.13 -8.06
N ASN A 185 -12.18 -11.82 -7.93
CA ASN A 185 -12.66 -12.37 -6.66
C ASN A 185 -12.29 -13.84 -6.49
N THR A 186 -11.86 -14.49 -7.57
CA THR A 186 -11.45 -15.90 -7.60
C THR A 186 -10.15 -16.08 -8.38
N SER A 187 -9.43 -17.18 -8.09
CA SER A 187 -8.21 -17.52 -8.82
C SER A 187 -8.46 -17.77 -10.30
N ASP A 188 -9.64 -18.27 -10.66
CA ASP A 188 -10.00 -18.56 -12.05
C ASP A 188 -10.29 -17.26 -12.81
N GLU A 189 -11.05 -16.34 -12.21
CA GLU A 189 -11.28 -14.99 -12.76
C GLU A 189 -9.97 -14.24 -12.96
N TRP A 190 -9.05 -14.31 -11.99
CA TRP A 190 -7.72 -13.70 -12.13
C TRP A 190 -6.91 -14.30 -13.29
N LYS A 191 -6.98 -15.62 -13.50
CA LYS A 191 -6.30 -16.29 -14.63
C LYS A 191 -6.90 -15.86 -15.96
N GLU A 192 -8.23 -15.86 -16.07
CA GLU A 192 -8.95 -15.44 -17.27
C GLU A 192 -8.58 -14.00 -17.65
N GLU A 193 -8.60 -13.07 -16.68
CA GLU A 193 -8.18 -11.68 -16.90
C GLU A 193 -6.70 -11.56 -17.29
N THR A 194 -5.83 -12.35 -16.67
CA THR A 194 -4.39 -12.36 -17.00
C THR A 194 -4.13 -12.89 -18.41
N GLU A 195 -4.84 -13.94 -18.83
CA GLU A 195 -4.78 -14.49 -20.19
C GLU A 195 -5.36 -13.51 -21.23
N ALA A 196 -6.50 -12.87 -20.92
CA ALA A 196 -7.10 -11.86 -21.77
C ALA A 196 -6.17 -10.65 -21.99
N LEU A 197 -5.53 -10.17 -20.91
CA LEU A 197 -4.57 -9.07 -20.97
C LEU A 197 -3.32 -9.45 -21.74
N SER A 198 -2.75 -10.64 -21.52
CA SER A 198 -1.56 -11.10 -22.25
C SER A 198 -1.82 -11.26 -23.75
N SER A 199 -3.06 -11.53 -24.15
CA SER A 199 -3.51 -11.59 -25.54
C SER A 199 -3.80 -10.21 -26.15
N MET A 200 -3.86 -9.16 -25.31
CA MET A 200 -4.20 -7.81 -25.72
C MET A 200 -3.02 -7.15 -26.46
N ARG A 201 -3.26 -6.69 -27.69
CA ARG A 201 -2.25 -6.02 -28.50
C ARG A 201 -1.78 -4.74 -27.79
N ASN A 202 -0.46 -4.57 -27.66
CA ASN A 202 0.21 -3.43 -27.01
C ASN A 202 0.34 -3.47 -25.48
N LEU A 203 -0.05 -4.55 -24.78
CA LEU A 203 0.18 -4.64 -23.32
C LEU A 203 1.69 -4.61 -22.98
N ASP A 204 2.52 -5.17 -23.85
CA ASP A 204 3.99 -5.10 -23.81
C ASP A 204 4.51 -3.66 -23.76
N LYS A 205 3.70 -2.68 -24.17
CA LYS A 205 4.05 -1.27 -24.19
C LYS A 205 3.59 -0.50 -22.95
N ARG A 206 2.86 -1.14 -22.02
CA ARG A 206 2.45 -0.53 -20.74
C ARG A 206 3.71 -0.13 -19.94
N PRO A 207 3.78 1.07 -19.35
CA PRO A 207 4.86 1.43 -18.44
C PRO A 207 4.89 0.46 -17.26
N VAL A 208 6.10 0.03 -16.86
CA VAL A 208 6.29 -0.95 -15.77
C VAL A 208 6.67 -0.23 -14.49
N THR A 209 7.39 0.88 -14.61
CA THR A 209 7.88 1.67 -13.49
C THR A 209 7.33 3.09 -13.54
N PHE A 210 7.34 3.76 -12.39
CA PHE A 210 6.99 5.16 -12.29
C PHE A 210 7.96 6.05 -13.09
N GLY A 211 9.23 5.63 -13.24
CA GLY A 211 10.18 6.24 -14.18
C GLY A 211 9.69 6.21 -15.62
N ASP A 212 9.23 5.04 -16.09
CA ASP A 212 8.68 4.90 -17.44
C ASP A 212 7.46 5.82 -17.65
N LEU A 213 6.57 5.87 -16.66
CA LEU A 213 5.39 6.72 -16.71
C LEU A 213 5.75 8.21 -16.75
N TYR A 214 6.76 8.62 -15.98
CA TYR A 214 7.27 9.99 -16.00
C TYR A 214 7.83 10.38 -17.37
N GLU A 215 8.67 9.54 -17.96
CA GLU A 215 9.26 9.79 -19.28
C GLU A 215 8.20 9.86 -20.38
N LEU A 216 7.19 8.98 -20.32
CA LEU A 216 6.05 9.03 -21.25
C LEU A 216 5.26 10.34 -21.13
N ASN A 217 5.03 10.82 -19.90
CA ASN A 217 4.33 12.09 -19.69
C ASN A 217 5.14 13.31 -20.17
N LYS A 218 6.48 13.26 -20.09
CA LYS A 218 7.36 14.31 -20.67
C LYS A 218 7.36 14.32 -22.20
N GLY A 219 7.26 13.14 -22.82
CA GLY A 219 7.37 12.95 -24.27
C GLY A 219 6.06 12.97 -25.05
N ALA A 220 4.97 13.51 -24.50
CA ALA A 220 3.59 13.36 -24.98
C ALA A 220 3.24 13.93 -26.38
N ASN A 221 4.23 14.21 -27.23
CA ASN A 221 4.06 14.79 -28.56
C ASN A 221 4.09 13.77 -29.71
N HIS A 222 4.37 12.49 -29.43
CA HIS A 222 4.43 11.43 -30.43
C HIS A 222 3.28 10.43 -30.28
N GLN A 223 2.65 10.02 -31.39
CA GLN A 223 1.52 9.08 -31.37
C GLN A 223 1.84 7.79 -30.63
N ALA A 224 3.05 7.24 -30.79
CA ALA A 224 3.48 6.04 -30.09
C ALA A 224 3.57 6.20 -28.56
N VAL A 225 3.79 7.42 -28.05
CA VAL A 225 3.79 7.73 -26.62
C VAL A 225 2.36 7.86 -26.10
N ILE A 226 1.48 8.51 -26.88
CA ILE A 226 0.05 8.63 -26.59
C ILE A 226 -0.57 7.23 -26.47
N ASP A 227 -0.33 6.35 -27.45
CA ASP A 227 -0.86 4.99 -27.43
C ASP A 227 -0.44 4.20 -26.16
N ARG A 228 0.77 4.43 -25.65
CA ARG A 228 1.28 3.78 -24.43
C ARG A 228 0.62 4.32 -23.16
N LEU A 229 0.42 5.64 -23.11
CA LEU A 229 -0.31 6.28 -22.03
C LEU A 229 -1.77 5.85 -22.03
N ASP A 230 -2.40 5.70 -23.20
CA ASP A 230 -3.76 5.21 -23.33
C ASP A 230 -3.90 3.77 -22.82
N VAL A 231 -2.96 2.88 -23.14
CA VAL A 231 -2.93 1.51 -22.59
C VAL A 231 -2.82 1.51 -21.06
N TRP A 232 -1.97 2.37 -20.48
CA TRP A 232 -1.90 2.54 -19.03
C TRP A 232 -3.23 3.04 -18.47
N ASN A 233 -3.72 4.16 -19.00
CA ASN A 233 -4.92 4.86 -18.50
C ASN A 233 -6.21 4.03 -18.64
N ALA A 234 -6.29 3.15 -19.64
CA ALA A 234 -7.42 2.24 -19.80
C ALA A 234 -7.53 1.20 -18.67
N GLY A 235 -6.43 0.94 -17.96
CA GLY A 235 -6.32 -0.14 -17.00
C GLY A 235 -6.00 0.25 -15.57
N VAL A 236 -5.94 1.55 -15.27
CA VAL A 236 -5.65 2.04 -13.92
C VAL A 236 -6.88 2.05 -13.04
N ASP A 237 -6.68 1.71 -11.77
CA ASP A 237 -7.62 2.02 -10.72
C ASP A 237 -7.35 3.41 -10.10
N ASN A 238 -8.05 3.73 -9.00
CA ASN A 238 -7.89 4.99 -8.28
C ASN A 238 -6.43 5.26 -7.83
N LEU A 239 -5.64 4.22 -7.53
CA LEU A 239 -4.23 4.41 -7.17
C LEU A 239 -3.42 4.80 -8.40
N GLY A 240 -3.64 4.14 -9.54
CA GLY A 240 -3.00 4.52 -10.80
C GLY A 240 -3.33 5.96 -11.24
N VAL A 241 -4.57 6.41 -11.03
CA VAL A 241 -4.97 7.82 -11.26
C VAL A 241 -4.19 8.78 -10.36
N LEU A 242 -4.00 8.45 -9.08
CA LEU A 242 -3.18 9.28 -8.18
C LEU A 242 -1.71 9.32 -8.60
N LEU A 243 -1.17 8.22 -9.15
CA LEU A 243 0.20 8.18 -9.67
C LEU A 243 0.37 9.07 -10.90
N ASN A 244 -0.61 9.12 -11.80
CA ASN A 244 -0.61 10.07 -12.93
C ASN A 244 -0.54 11.53 -12.45
N VAL A 245 -1.25 11.86 -11.38
CA VAL A 245 -1.17 13.20 -10.78
C VAL A 245 0.22 13.44 -10.18
N ALA A 246 0.76 12.46 -9.46
CA ALA A 246 2.06 12.55 -8.81
C ALA A 246 3.23 12.76 -9.79
N VAL A 247 3.12 12.25 -11.03
CA VAL A 247 4.12 12.48 -12.10
C VAL A 247 4.36 13.98 -12.35
N ASN A 248 3.33 14.81 -12.18
CA ASN A 248 3.39 16.26 -12.40
C ASN A 248 3.90 17.03 -11.16
N MET A 249 4.21 16.34 -10.07
CA MET A 249 4.65 16.93 -8.79
C MET A 249 6.15 16.71 -8.51
N ILE A 250 6.88 16.06 -9.43
CA ILE A 250 8.31 15.76 -9.32
C ILE A 250 9.14 16.71 -10.18
#